data_AF-A0A7J2MYY6-F1
#
_entry.id   AF-A0A7J2MYY6-F1
#
_cell.length_a   1.000
_cell.length_b   1.000
_cell.length_c   1.000
_cell.angle_alpha   90.00
_cell.angle_beta   90.00
_cell.angle_gamma   90.00
#
_symmetry.space_group_name_H-M   'P 1'
#
loop_
_entity.id
_entity.type
_entity.pdbx_description
1 polymer ?
#
loop_
_entity_poly.entity_id
_entity_poly.type
_entity_poly.pdbx_seq_one_letter_code
_entity_poly.pdbx_strand_id
1 'polypeptide(L)'
;MKKWFVVLCLIAMISLPYSSAKNDSWIKITNPSPGLYFKGEEIFPLRSSVILIGSYSLKVKAEGSDNIIAVYFALYDVRNKDIVNNHWDMEKSDGWNWDTELKRGIYALMVAGAAIDFEEPVAIDWLFVVVI
;
A
#
# COMPACT_ATOMS: atom_id res chain seq x y z
N MET A 1 18.55 20.86 16.41
CA MET A 1 17.26 20.19 16.76
C MET A 1 16.57 19.51 15.57
N LYS A 2 16.43 20.16 14.40
CA LYS A 2 15.75 19.55 13.22
C LYS A 2 16.40 18.26 12.68
N LYS A 3 17.73 18.12 12.69
CA LYS A 3 18.44 16.93 12.17
C LYS A 3 18.16 15.66 12.99
N TRP A 4 18.10 15.79 14.31
CA TRP A 4 17.80 14.67 15.22
C TRP A 4 16.35 14.21 15.10
N PHE A 5 15.42 15.12 14.83
CA PHE A 5 14.02 14.78 14.58
C PHE A 5 13.85 13.93 13.32
N VAL A 6 14.55 14.27 12.23
CA VAL A 6 14.53 13.50 10.98
C VAL A 6 15.10 12.09 11.18
N VAL A 7 16.19 11.96 11.93
CA VAL A 7 16.79 10.66 12.28
C VAL A 7 15.85 9.84 13.17
N LEU A 8 15.18 10.48 14.14
CA LEU A 8 14.20 9.82 15.00
C LEU A 8 12.99 9.29 14.21
N CYS A 9 12.48 10.06 13.24
CA CYS A 9 11.41 9.63 12.35
C CYS A 9 11.83 8.46 11.45
N LEU A 10 13.07 8.47 10.93
CA LEU A 10 13.63 7.37 10.14
C LEU A 10 13.77 6.08 10.96
N ILE A 11 14.24 6.18 12.21
CA ILE A 11 14.35 5.02 13.12
C ILE A 11 12.96 4.49 13.52
N ALA A 12 11.99 5.38 13.74
CA ALA A 12 10.61 5.01 14.02
C ALA A 12 9.97 4.21 12.85
N MET A 13 10.27 4.58 11.60
CA MET A 13 9.80 3.82 10.42
C MET A 13 10.44 2.43 10.27
N ILE A 14 11.65 2.22 10.80
CA ILE A 14 12.34 0.91 10.80
C ILE A 14 11.78 -0.01 11.89
N SER A 15 11.18 0.55 12.94
CA SER A 15 10.75 -0.15 14.15
C SER A 15 9.24 -0.28 14.29
N LEU A 16 8.47 0.08 13.25
CA LEU A 16 7.05 -0.24 13.22
C LEU A 16 6.91 -1.78 13.21
N PRO A 17 6.19 -2.35 14.20
CA PRO A 17 5.93 -3.78 14.20
C PRO A 17 5.17 -4.14 12.92
N TYR A 18 5.64 -5.17 12.22
CA TYR A 18 4.83 -5.85 11.22
C TYR A 18 3.58 -6.34 11.94
N SER A 19 2.41 -5.84 11.55
CA SER A 19 1.13 -6.31 12.09
C SER A 19 0.94 -7.76 11.64
N SER A 20 1.43 -8.70 12.45
CA SER A 20 1.01 -10.09 12.40
C SER A 20 -0.41 -10.12 12.97
N ALA A 21 -1.40 -9.79 12.15
CA ALA A 21 -2.79 -9.94 12.54
C ALA A 21 -3.03 -11.40 12.94
N LYS A 22 -3.66 -11.58 14.09
CA LYS A 22 -4.04 -12.87 14.67
C LYS A 22 -5.40 -13.32 14.09
N ASN A 23 -5.72 -12.83 12.90
CA ASN A 23 -7.05 -12.54 12.41
C ASN A 23 -7.39 -13.45 11.22
N ASP A 24 -8.60 -14.00 11.23
CA ASP A 24 -9.12 -14.81 10.12
C ASP A 24 -9.41 -13.92 8.89
N SER A 25 -9.72 -12.64 9.12
CA SER A 25 -9.88 -11.62 8.08
C SER A 25 -8.57 -10.88 7.82
N TRP A 26 -8.00 -11.04 6.63
CA TRP A 26 -6.78 -10.33 6.24
C TRP A 26 -6.81 -9.90 4.78
N ILE A 27 -6.06 -8.84 4.50
CA ILE A 27 -5.75 -8.37 3.15
C ILE A 27 -4.28 -7.98 3.10
N LYS A 28 -3.65 -8.17 1.95
CA LYS A 28 -2.24 -7.86 1.74
C LYS A 28 -2.02 -7.36 0.33
N ILE A 29 -1.28 -6.27 0.20
CA ILE A 29 -0.82 -5.77 -1.10
C ILE A 29 0.34 -6.67 -1.54
N THR A 30 0.15 -7.38 -2.66
CA THR A 30 1.12 -8.29 -3.23
C THR A 30 1.89 -7.67 -4.38
N ASN A 31 1.32 -6.64 -5.03
CA ASN A 31 2.01 -5.81 -6.01
C ASN A 31 1.60 -4.35 -5.82
N PRO A 32 2.52 -3.38 -5.86
CA PRO A 32 3.98 -3.55 -5.87
C PRO A 32 4.51 -4.16 -4.56
N SER A 33 5.55 -5.00 -4.65
CA SER A 33 6.35 -5.37 -3.47
C SER A 33 7.19 -4.18 -3.01
N PRO A 34 7.53 -4.06 -1.71
CA PRO A 34 8.47 -3.05 -1.25
C PRO A 34 9.82 -3.14 -1.98
N GLY A 35 10.18 -2.11 -2.73
CA GLY A 35 11.36 -2.12 -3.59
C GLY A 35 11.64 -0.77 -4.26
N LEU A 36 12.85 -0.64 -4.76
CA LEU A 36 13.25 0.42 -5.69
C LEU A 36 13.05 -0.11 -7.11
N TYR A 37 12.30 0.63 -7.91
CA TYR A 37 11.96 0.31 -9.27
C TYR A 37 12.52 1.36 -10.21
N PHE A 38 13.22 0.94 -11.26
CA PHE A 38 13.67 1.81 -12.34
C PHE A 38 12.95 1.42 -13.63
N LYS A 39 12.20 2.37 -14.21
CA LYS A 39 11.39 2.14 -15.43
C LYS A 39 10.46 0.91 -15.34
N GLY A 40 9.93 0.64 -14.15
CA GLY A 40 9.00 -0.46 -13.90
C GLY A 40 9.65 -1.78 -13.47
N GLU A 41 10.98 -1.90 -13.54
CA GLU A 41 11.71 -3.09 -13.08
C GLU A 41 12.24 -2.91 -11.67
N GLU A 42 12.03 -3.90 -10.80
CA GLU A 42 12.62 -3.90 -9.45
C GLU A 42 14.13 -4.09 -9.54
N ILE A 43 14.89 -3.13 -8.99
CA ILE A 43 16.35 -3.15 -8.98
C ILE A 43 16.92 -3.42 -7.58
N PHE A 44 16.15 -3.16 -6.52
CA PHE A 44 16.59 -3.40 -5.15
C PHE A 44 15.39 -3.58 -4.20
N PRO A 45 15.29 -4.67 -3.43
CA PRO A 45 14.19 -4.87 -2.50
C PRO A 45 14.31 -3.95 -1.29
N LEU A 46 13.16 -3.47 -0.79
CA LEU A 46 13.07 -2.65 0.41
C LEU A 46 12.22 -3.37 1.46
N ARG A 47 12.16 -2.82 2.68
CA ARG A 47 11.37 -3.44 3.77
C ARG A 47 9.92 -3.00 3.80
N SER A 48 9.63 -1.75 3.44
CA SER A 48 8.33 -1.13 3.77
C SER A 48 7.91 0.00 2.82
N SER A 49 8.60 0.19 1.69
CA SER A 49 8.30 1.29 0.78
C SER A 49 8.59 0.91 -0.66
N VAL A 50 7.89 1.57 -1.58
CA VAL A 50 8.07 1.46 -3.02
C VAL A 50 8.60 2.78 -3.53
N ILE A 51 9.73 2.74 -4.23
CA ILE A 51 10.32 3.92 -4.86
C ILE A 51 10.31 3.69 -6.35
N LEU A 52 9.56 4.51 -7.09
CA LEU A 52 9.46 4.45 -8.54
C LEU A 52 10.32 5.57 -9.15
N ILE A 53 11.27 5.21 -10.01
CA ILE A 53 12.10 6.15 -10.77
C ILE A 53 11.79 5.99 -12.26
N GLY A 54 11.26 7.05 -12.88
CA GLY A 54 10.98 7.05 -14.32
C GLY A 54 9.85 6.13 -14.77
N SER A 55 8.97 5.72 -13.85
CA SER A 55 7.67 5.09 -14.13
C SER A 55 6.57 5.90 -13.45
N TYR A 56 5.48 6.14 -14.17
CA TYR A 56 4.31 6.89 -13.70
C TYR A 56 3.05 6.03 -13.67
N SER A 57 3.15 4.73 -13.94
CA SER A 57 2.05 3.77 -13.82
C SER A 57 2.35 2.81 -12.67
N LEU A 58 1.34 2.54 -11.85
CA LEU A 58 1.41 1.56 -10.79
C LEU A 58 0.25 0.58 -10.94
N LYS A 59 0.61 -0.70 -11.11
CA LYS A 59 -0.32 -1.81 -10.99
C LYS A 59 -0.36 -2.25 -9.54
N VAL A 60 -1.52 -2.11 -8.91
CA VAL A 60 -1.77 -2.56 -7.55
C VAL A 60 -2.51 -3.89 -7.60
N LYS A 61 -2.04 -4.86 -6.81
CA LYS A 61 -2.71 -6.13 -6.59
C LYS A 61 -2.78 -6.41 -5.09
N ALA A 62 -3.94 -6.86 -4.63
CA ALA A 62 -4.14 -7.32 -3.27
C ALA A 62 -4.71 -8.75 -3.25
N GLU A 63 -4.31 -9.50 -2.24
CA GLU A 63 -4.82 -10.83 -1.91
C GLU A 63 -5.31 -10.83 -0.46
N GLY A 64 -6.20 -11.75 -0.12
CA GLY A 64 -6.88 -11.73 1.17
C GLY A 64 -7.66 -13.02 1.44
N SER A 65 -8.16 -13.13 2.66
CA SER A 65 -8.96 -14.24 3.14
C SER A 65 -10.27 -14.41 2.35
N ASP A 66 -10.90 -15.59 2.49
CA ASP A 66 -12.12 -15.97 1.74
C ASP A 66 -13.38 -15.23 2.15
N ASN A 67 -13.37 -14.60 3.31
CA ASN A 67 -14.48 -13.81 3.83
C ASN A 67 -14.45 -12.33 3.42
N ILE A 68 -13.43 -11.87 2.69
CA ILE A 68 -13.39 -10.53 2.08
C ILE A 68 -14.25 -10.52 0.82
N ILE A 69 -15.21 -9.58 0.76
CA ILE A 69 -16.19 -9.49 -0.34
C ILE A 69 -16.02 -8.28 -1.24
N ALA A 70 -15.37 -7.23 -0.75
CA ALA A 70 -15.13 -6.01 -1.50
C ALA A 70 -13.86 -5.35 -0.99
N VAL A 71 -13.11 -4.75 -1.89
CA VAL A 71 -11.84 -4.10 -1.60
C VAL A 71 -11.84 -2.68 -2.13
N TYR A 72 -11.49 -1.74 -1.27
CA TYR A 72 -11.28 -0.34 -1.60
C TYR A 72 -9.79 -0.05 -1.65
N PHE A 73 -9.32 0.40 -2.81
CA PHE A 73 -8.00 0.95 -3.02
C PHE A 73 -8.05 2.47 -2.91
N ALA A 74 -7.10 3.05 -2.19
CA ALA A 74 -6.97 4.50 -2.07
C ALA A 74 -5.51 4.93 -2.22
N LEU A 75 -5.31 5.99 -2.99
CA LEU A 75 -4.03 6.66 -3.10
C LEU A 75 -4.12 8.03 -2.42
N TYR A 76 -3.45 8.15 -1.28
CA TYR A 76 -3.43 9.36 -0.47
C TYR A 76 -2.14 10.15 -0.71
N ASP A 77 -2.25 11.39 -1.19
CA ASP A 77 -1.12 12.32 -1.28
C ASP A 77 -0.77 12.82 0.11
N VAL A 78 0.38 12.38 0.62
CA VAL A 78 0.85 12.67 1.98
C VAL A 78 1.13 14.15 2.18
N ARG A 79 1.53 14.86 1.11
CA ARG A 79 1.88 16.28 1.18
C ARG A 79 0.64 17.16 1.19
N ASN A 80 -0.29 16.88 0.28
CA ASN A 80 -1.52 17.66 0.11
C ASN A 80 -2.63 17.23 1.07
N LYS A 81 -2.44 16.08 1.74
CA LYS A 81 -3.36 15.48 2.71
C LYS A 81 -4.71 15.12 2.12
N ASP A 82 -4.73 14.62 0.90
CA ASP A 82 -5.95 14.35 0.14
C ASP A 82 -5.90 12.99 -0.58
N ILE A 83 -7.06 12.37 -0.79
CA ILE A 83 -7.19 11.17 -1.61
C ILE A 83 -7.25 11.63 -3.07
N VAL A 84 -6.18 11.37 -3.80
CA VAL A 84 -6.04 11.83 -5.18
C VAL A 84 -6.52 10.80 -6.21
N ASN A 85 -6.65 9.54 -5.81
CA ASN A 85 -7.26 8.50 -6.63
C ASN A 85 -7.80 7.35 -5.77
N ASN A 86 -8.81 6.63 -6.24
CA ASN A 86 -9.38 5.46 -5.55
C ASN A 86 -10.12 4.52 -6.50
N HIS A 87 -10.36 3.29 -6.04
CA HIS A 87 -11.07 2.27 -6.80
C HIS A 87 -11.74 1.24 -5.86
N TRP A 88 -12.92 0.76 -6.24
CA TRP A 88 -13.58 -0.38 -5.59
C TRP A 88 -13.52 -1.58 -6.51
N ASP A 89 -13.09 -2.71 -5.97
CA ASP A 89 -13.07 -4.00 -6.66
C ASP A 89 -13.80 -5.06 -5.82
N MET A 90 -14.64 -5.84 -6.48
CA MET A 90 -15.43 -6.92 -5.88
C MET A 90 -15.10 -8.27 -6.52
N GLU A 91 -14.21 -8.32 -7.51
CA GLU A 91 -13.85 -9.53 -8.24
C GLU A 91 -12.62 -10.20 -7.59
N LYS A 92 -12.85 -11.28 -6.84
CA LYS A 92 -11.77 -12.02 -6.18
C LYS A 92 -11.00 -12.96 -7.14
N SER A 93 -11.58 -13.35 -8.27
CA SER A 93 -11.11 -14.48 -9.11
C SER A 93 -9.67 -14.36 -9.61
N ASP A 94 -9.19 -13.15 -9.89
CA ASP A 94 -7.83 -12.84 -10.33
C ASP A 94 -7.00 -12.11 -9.25
N GLY A 95 -7.50 -12.08 -8.01
CA GLY A 95 -7.10 -11.16 -6.96
C GLY A 95 -7.64 -9.76 -7.21
N TRP A 96 -7.76 -8.93 -6.18
CA TRP A 96 -8.24 -7.56 -6.37
C TRP A 96 -7.16 -6.71 -7.03
N ASN A 97 -7.50 -6.01 -8.10
CA ASN A 97 -6.54 -5.36 -8.98
C ASN A 97 -6.94 -3.90 -9.25
N TRP A 98 -5.94 -3.04 -9.38
CA TRP A 98 -6.14 -1.65 -9.77
C TRP A 98 -4.94 -1.08 -10.51
N ASP A 99 -5.14 -0.64 -11.75
CA ASP A 99 -4.14 0.10 -12.51
C ASP A 99 -4.38 1.61 -12.35
N THR A 100 -3.35 2.33 -11.87
CA THR A 100 -3.42 3.79 -11.68
C THR A 100 -2.18 4.49 -12.24
N GLU A 101 -2.38 5.72 -12.71
CA GLU A 101 -1.29 6.64 -13.00
C GLU A 101 -0.94 7.47 -11.76
N LEU A 102 0.33 7.83 -11.63
CA LEU A 102 0.92 8.57 -10.53
C LEU A 102 1.70 9.77 -11.07
N LYS A 103 1.53 10.92 -10.43
CA LYS A 103 2.45 12.05 -10.61
C LYS A 103 3.64 11.90 -9.67
N ARG A 104 4.68 12.72 -9.86
CA ARG A 104 5.79 12.81 -8.89
C ARG A 104 5.24 13.24 -7.53
N GLY A 105 5.62 12.52 -6.47
CA GLY A 105 5.06 12.75 -5.15
C GLY A 105 5.39 11.67 -4.14
N ILE A 106 4.80 11.82 -2.95
CA ILE A 106 4.86 10.85 -1.85
C ILE A 106 3.43 10.48 -1.51
N TYR A 107 3.11 9.20 -1.64
CA TYR A 107 1.78 8.66 -1.48
C TYR A 107 1.76 7.57 -0.42
N ALA A 108 0.62 7.44 0.27
CA ALA A 108 0.26 6.21 0.96
C ALA A 108 -0.76 5.47 0.08
N LEU A 109 -0.39 4.28 -0.39
CA LEU A 109 -1.30 3.36 -1.04
C LEU A 109 -1.94 2.50 0.05
N MET A 110 -3.25 2.57 0.16
CA MET A 110 -4.04 1.85 1.15
C MET A 110 -5.00 0.90 0.45
N VAL A 111 -5.20 -0.26 1.07
CA VAL A 111 -6.18 -1.26 0.65
C VAL A 111 -6.99 -1.66 1.87
N ALA A 112 -8.32 -1.52 1.77
CA ALA A 112 -9.25 -1.91 2.82
C ALA A 112 -10.25 -2.94 2.27
N GLY A 113 -10.26 -4.13 2.86
CA GLY A 113 -11.22 -5.18 2.55
C GLY A 113 -12.38 -5.18 3.54
N ALA A 114 -13.61 -5.21 3.03
CA ALA A 114 -14.80 -5.46 3.82
C ALA A 114 -15.00 -6.97 4.00
N ALA A 115 -15.09 -7.42 5.24
CA ALA A 115 -15.30 -8.82 5.59
C ALA A 115 -16.75 -9.08 5.99
N ILE A 116 -17.25 -10.29 5.74
CA ILE A 116 -18.56 -10.76 6.25
C ILE A 116 -18.48 -11.11 7.76
N ASP A 117 -17.28 -11.25 8.31
CA ASP A 117 -17.09 -11.52 9.73
C ASP A 117 -17.47 -10.32 10.60
N PHE A 118 -18.44 -10.50 11.50
CA PHE A 118 -18.89 -9.44 12.40
C PHE A 118 -17.86 -9.10 13.50
N GLU A 119 -16.99 -10.05 13.86
CA GLU A 119 -15.94 -9.80 14.85
C GLU A 119 -14.75 -9.04 14.21
N GLU A 120 -14.54 -9.22 12.91
CA GLU A 120 -13.46 -8.60 12.14
C GLU A 120 -13.95 -8.01 10.80
N PRO A 121 -14.80 -6.97 10.82
CA PRO A 121 -15.52 -6.51 9.62
C PRO A 121 -14.64 -5.81 8.57
N VAL A 122 -13.40 -5.45 8.93
CA VAL A 122 -12.48 -4.72 8.07
C VAL A 122 -11.07 -5.26 8.20
N ALA A 123 -10.45 -5.61 7.08
CA ALA A 123 -9.03 -5.88 6.96
C ALA A 123 -8.34 -4.71 6.23
N ILE A 124 -7.13 -4.32 6.64
CA ILE A 124 -6.41 -3.18 6.06
C ILE A 124 -4.95 -3.55 5.84
N ASP A 125 -4.42 -3.16 4.68
CA ASP A 125 -2.99 -3.12 4.41
C ASP A 125 -2.61 -1.80 3.71
N TRP A 126 -1.35 -1.39 3.82
CA TRP A 126 -0.86 -0.16 3.22
C TRP A 126 0.65 -0.15 3.00
N LEU A 127 1.11 0.65 2.04
CA LEU A 127 2.53 0.92 1.82
C LEU A 127 2.77 2.38 1.40
N PHE A 128 3.98 2.87 1.71
CA PHE A 128 4.43 4.15 1.16
C PHE A 128 4.96 3.98 -0.26
N VAL A 129 4.53 4.87 -1.16
CA VAL A 129 4.97 4.94 -2.55
C VAL A 129 5.60 6.32 -2.79
N VAL A 130 6.85 6.34 -3.24
CA VAL A 130 7.58 7.56 -3.62
C VAL A 130 7.81 7.53 -5.12
N VAL A 131 7.41 8.59 -5.82
CA VAL A 131 7.54 8.69 -7.29
C VAL A 131 8.49 9.83 -7.64
N ILE A 132 9.57 9.49 -8.34
CA ILE A 132 10.68 10.37 -8.72
C ILE A 132 10.79 10.47 -10.25
#